data_AF-A0A077WJ43-F1
#
_entry.id   AF-A0A077WJ43-F1
#
_cell.length_a   1.000
_cell.length_b   1.000
_cell.length_c   1.000
_cell.angle_alpha   90.00
_cell.angle_beta   90.00
_cell.angle_gamma   90.00
#
_symmetry.space_group_name_H-M   'P 1'
#
loop_
_entity.id
_entity.type
_entity.pdbx_description
1 polymer ?
#
loop_
_entity_poly.entity_id
_entity_poly.type
_entity_poly.pdbx_seq_one_letter_code
_entity_poly.pdbx_strand_id
1 'polypeptide(L)'
;MSGKDSFSLESFHQLLRGRVFYGNIDYGVWLMQCITTATLPINPMFAVTIKEYVQSVFHVDRIQPIAEDKLVPFFDNLDNITPAQVLVAFYVLQFHDAIIAFKTDPKLATAVHVQYQEYSFIDRIPIRSMLNHLEKGSAYRGIYRDFLAMAANLYPELFDVSGLLFQEGKEDLTVMDRVWNGGYPSLEKLDSILSKWQQYPDQAACALTNVSSMESVKAIPYAEICFSRLLRPSLNEEDMPSVVVEALLSTWESLHRVIPYELWVITANALRSSKMKEEYTLELIIKAPLSLLKCDPLVFRSERLLSLWLHMMGCVRVCSRHRIWKKYYTIGSTKLNTRNINALTNAQDSAMIQALLEHCKETEADKGKAGSLRKAQQQICQFIHSIFIDDSPLLIAKLLHFQTYSIELIPTVVEMIPSLYAVFNFIPELIRQPQPEKQVFAILLACHLCEKYPLETYLQIAEKHVLPRLLKIAFPPPSTTCVPSEFLVQAIPGFVHLAKAFPHFSPQILQAFEQISNGLPAPAEFVGQEENSKIILILRLHQVLSDSKELVQYQCKE
;
A
#
# COMPACT_ATOMS: atom_id res chain seq x y z
N MET A 1 -50.62 24.97 -27.27
CA MET A 1 -51.33 23.75 -26.82
C MET A 1 -50.40 22.59 -27.13
N SER A 2 -49.85 21.75 -26.25
CA SER A 2 -49.99 21.39 -24.83
C SER A 2 -48.64 20.69 -24.49
N GLY A 3 -47.92 20.87 -23.39
CA GLY A 3 -48.29 21.29 -22.04
C GLY A 3 -49.05 20.16 -21.37
N LYS A 4 -48.35 19.26 -20.66
CA LYS A 4 -48.71 17.89 -20.17
C LYS A 4 -48.10 16.83 -21.10
N ASP A 5 -46.99 16.15 -20.79
CA ASP A 5 -46.78 15.27 -19.62
C ASP A 5 -45.31 15.21 -19.17
N SER A 6 -44.79 16.25 -18.51
CA SER A 6 -43.58 16.08 -17.69
C SER A 6 -44.02 15.78 -16.25
N PHE A 7 -44.23 14.50 -15.93
CA PHE A 7 -44.29 14.08 -14.53
C PHE A 7 -42.97 14.52 -13.87
N SER A 8 -43.05 15.35 -12.83
CA SER A 8 -41.86 15.95 -12.24
C SER A 8 -41.03 14.90 -11.49
N LEU A 9 -39.71 15.00 -11.59
CA LEU A 9 -38.77 14.18 -10.82
C LEU A 9 -39.07 14.23 -9.31
N GLU A 10 -39.61 15.36 -8.83
CA GLU A 10 -40.11 15.55 -7.47
C GLU A 10 -41.32 14.67 -7.14
N SER A 11 -42.32 14.58 -8.02
CA SER A 11 -43.47 13.70 -7.82
C SER A 11 -43.06 12.24 -7.78
N PHE A 12 -42.12 11.84 -8.63
CA PHE A 12 -41.57 10.48 -8.59
C PHE A 12 -40.78 10.20 -7.31
N HIS A 13 -39.95 11.14 -6.86
CA HIS A 13 -39.27 11.03 -5.58
C HIS A 13 -40.24 10.91 -4.39
N GLN A 14 -41.31 11.71 -4.36
CA GLN A 14 -42.34 11.61 -3.31
C GLN A 14 -43.07 10.26 -3.35
N LEU A 15 -43.32 9.70 -4.54
CA LEU A 15 -43.90 8.38 -4.70
C LEU A 15 -42.98 7.28 -4.13
N LEU A 16 -41.69 7.34 -4.45
CA LEU A 16 -40.68 6.41 -3.91
C LEU A 16 -40.63 6.50 -2.38
N ARG A 17 -40.52 7.72 -1.84
CA ARG A 17 -40.45 7.98 -0.41
C ARG A 17 -41.72 7.54 0.34
N GLY A 18 -42.90 7.79 -0.26
CA GLY A 18 -44.19 7.35 0.27
C GLY A 18 -44.44 5.85 0.15
N ARG A 19 -43.58 5.12 -0.58
CA ARG A 19 -43.69 3.69 -0.90
C ARG A 19 -45.04 3.32 -1.55
N VAL A 20 -45.61 4.25 -2.32
CA VAL A 20 -46.94 4.08 -2.91
C VAL A 20 -46.80 3.54 -4.33
N PHE A 21 -46.75 2.21 -4.47
CA PHE A 21 -46.54 1.53 -5.75
C PHE A 21 -47.82 0.87 -6.28
N TYR A 22 -48.18 1.18 -7.52
CA TYR A 22 -49.40 0.72 -8.18
C TYR A 22 -49.08 -0.17 -9.40
N GLY A 23 -49.75 -1.32 -9.52
CA GLY A 23 -49.78 -2.16 -10.72
C GLY A 23 -48.45 -2.82 -11.13
N ASN A 24 -48.39 -3.33 -12.38
CA ASN A 24 -47.23 -3.91 -13.06
C ASN A 24 -46.37 -2.82 -13.75
N ILE A 25 -46.10 -1.70 -13.08
CA ILE A 25 -45.32 -0.60 -13.68
C ILE A 25 -43.82 -0.83 -13.41
N ASP A 26 -43.02 -0.89 -14.47
CA ASP A 26 -41.56 -0.92 -14.36
C ASP A 26 -41.03 0.50 -14.12
N TYR A 27 -40.89 0.85 -12.83
CA TYR A 27 -40.34 2.13 -12.40
C TYR A 27 -38.86 2.32 -12.79
N GLY A 28 -38.13 1.24 -13.11
CA GLY A 28 -36.75 1.32 -13.60
C GLY A 28 -36.64 1.88 -15.00
N VAL A 29 -37.55 1.48 -15.90
CA VAL A 29 -37.65 2.05 -17.25
C VAL A 29 -37.94 3.55 -17.19
N TRP A 30 -38.81 3.97 -16.27
CA TRP A 30 -39.13 5.39 -16.08
C TRP A 30 -37.90 6.18 -15.61
N LEU A 31 -37.18 5.70 -14.60
CA LEU A 31 -35.95 6.34 -14.14
C LEU A 31 -34.91 6.44 -15.25
N MET A 32 -34.75 5.39 -16.05
CA MET A 32 -33.84 5.39 -17.20
C MET A 32 -34.24 6.42 -18.26
N GLN A 33 -35.54 6.57 -18.56
CA GLN A 33 -36.01 7.63 -19.47
C GLN A 33 -35.64 9.01 -18.94
N CYS A 34 -35.85 9.29 -17.64
CA CYS A 34 -35.44 10.55 -17.02
C CYS A 34 -33.93 10.78 -17.05
N ILE A 35 -33.13 9.72 -16.88
CA ILE A 35 -31.65 9.80 -16.97
C ILE A 35 -31.22 10.12 -18.41
N THR A 36 -31.82 9.47 -19.42
CA THR A 36 -31.47 9.71 -20.83
C THR A 36 -31.85 11.10 -21.33
N THR A 37 -32.87 11.72 -20.74
CA THR A 37 -33.31 13.08 -21.10
C THR A 37 -32.67 14.16 -20.23
N ALA A 38 -31.75 13.80 -19.33
CA ALA A 38 -31.09 14.74 -18.43
C ALA A 38 -30.22 15.75 -19.22
N THR A 39 -30.45 17.03 -18.96
CA THR A 39 -29.67 18.13 -19.53
C THR A 39 -28.71 18.74 -18.51
N LEU A 40 -27.72 19.50 -18.99
CA LEU A 40 -26.85 20.30 -18.15
C LEU A 40 -27.52 21.67 -17.87
N PRO A 41 -27.45 22.20 -16.63
CA PRO A 41 -26.84 21.62 -15.42
C PRO A 41 -27.68 20.49 -14.81
N ILE A 42 -27.02 19.50 -14.21
CA ILE A 42 -27.70 18.35 -13.60
C ILE A 42 -28.58 18.82 -12.43
N ASN A 43 -29.86 18.45 -12.47
CA ASN A 43 -30.79 18.69 -11.38
C ASN A 43 -30.37 17.88 -10.12
N PRO A 44 -30.12 18.53 -8.96
CA PRO A 44 -29.71 17.84 -7.73
C PRO A 44 -30.72 16.80 -7.24
N MET A 45 -31.99 16.91 -7.64
CA MET A 45 -33.01 15.91 -7.32
C MET A 45 -32.68 14.52 -7.87
N PHE A 46 -31.85 14.39 -8.91
CA PHE A 46 -31.42 13.09 -9.40
C PHE A 46 -30.67 12.29 -8.33
N ALA A 47 -29.77 12.92 -7.57
CA ALA A 47 -28.98 12.24 -6.55
C ALA A 47 -29.90 11.63 -5.46
N VAL A 48 -30.86 12.43 -4.97
CA VAL A 48 -31.81 11.99 -3.94
C VAL A 48 -32.76 10.92 -4.49
N THR A 49 -33.27 11.11 -5.71
CA THR A 49 -34.22 10.17 -6.34
C THR A 49 -33.58 8.81 -6.60
N ILE A 50 -32.35 8.79 -7.14
CA ILE A 50 -31.61 7.56 -7.39
C ILE A 50 -31.36 6.80 -6.09
N LYS A 51 -30.97 7.52 -5.02
CA LYS A 51 -30.76 6.92 -3.69
C LYS A 51 -32.03 6.27 -3.13
N GLU A 52 -33.15 6.98 -3.15
CA GLU A 52 -34.44 6.43 -2.68
C GLU A 52 -34.93 5.26 -3.55
N TYR A 53 -34.71 5.33 -4.87
CA TYR A 53 -35.06 4.24 -5.77
C TYR A 53 -34.26 2.97 -5.43
N VAL A 54 -32.94 3.09 -5.28
CA VAL A 54 -32.07 1.97 -4.87
C VAL A 54 -32.52 1.41 -3.52
N GLN A 55 -32.78 2.24 -2.51
CA GLN A 55 -33.26 1.76 -1.22
C GLN A 55 -34.61 1.03 -1.34
N SER A 56 -35.49 1.49 -2.23
CA SER A 56 -36.80 0.88 -2.45
C SER A 56 -36.69 -0.51 -3.10
N VAL A 57 -35.68 -0.75 -3.96
CA VAL A 57 -35.39 -2.08 -4.54
C VAL A 57 -35.18 -3.15 -3.46
N PHE A 58 -34.58 -2.78 -2.32
CA PHE A 58 -34.30 -3.72 -1.23
C PHE A 58 -35.43 -3.88 -0.22
N HIS A 59 -36.32 -2.88 -0.11
CA HIS A 59 -37.41 -2.89 0.88
C HIS A 59 -38.78 -3.28 0.30
N VAL A 60 -38.93 -3.25 -1.03
CA VAL A 60 -40.22 -3.39 -1.70
C VAL A 60 -40.12 -4.41 -2.82
N ASP A 61 -40.78 -5.55 -2.66
CA ASP A 61 -40.74 -6.67 -3.63
C ASP A 61 -41.20 -6.30 -5.05
N ARG A 62 -41.95 -5.19 -5.19
CA ARG A 62 -42.48 -4.71 -6.47
C ARG A 62 -41.48 -3.91 -7.31
N ILE A 63 -40.38 -3.43 -6.72
CA ILE A 63 -39.36 -2.69 -7.46
C ILE A 63 -38.19 -3.61 -7.74
N GLN A 64 -37.90 -3.80 -9.01
CA GLN A 64 -36.74 -4.57 -9.46
C GLN A 64 -35.57 -3.65 -9.78
N PRO A 65 -34.31 -4.12 -9.62
CA PRO A 65 -33.15 -3.41 -10.13
C PRO A 65 -33.21 -3.28 -11.66
N ILE A 66 -32.53 -2.27 -12.19
CA ILE A 66 -32.44 -2.06 -13.62
C ILE A 66 -31.58 -3.18 -14.22
N ALA A 67 -32.11 -3.85 -15.24
CA ALA A 67 -31.42 -4.97 -15.87
C ALA A 67 -30.09 -4.55 -16.53
N GLU A 68 -29.07 -5.41 -16.41
CA GLU A 68 -27.69 -5.15 -16.83
C GLU A 68 -27.55 -4.85 -18.33
N ASP A 69 -28.35 -5.51 -19.16
CA ASP A 69 -28.44 -5.30 -20.62
C ASP A 69 -28.78 -3.85 -21.00
N LYS A 70 -29.54 -3.14 -20.15
CA LYS A 70 -29.88 -1.72 -20.37
C LYS A 70 -28.78 -0.76 -19.92
N LEU A 71 -27.84 -1.21 -19.09
CA LEU A 71 -26.79 -0.37 -18.49
C LEU A 71 -25.48 -0.44 -19.28
N VAL A 72 -25.10 -1.64 -19.77
CA VAL A 72 -23.84 -1.88 -20.51
C VAL A 72 -23.64 -0.91 -21.69
N PRO A 73 -24.64 -0.59 -22.53
CA PRO A 73 -24.44 0.27 -23.70
C PRO A 73 -23.92 1.68 -23.38
N PHE A 74 -24.15 2.18 -22.16
CA PHE A 74 -23.65 3.48 -21.73
C PHE A 74 -22.13 3.49 -21.52
N PHE A 75 -21.50 2.33 -21.36
CA PHE A 75 -20.07 2.20 -21.08
C PHE A 75 -19.25 1.69 -22.27
N ASP A 76 -19.86 1.46 -23.42
CA ASP A 76 -19.16 1.01 -24.64
C ASP A 76 -18.35 2.14 -25.30
N ASN A 77 -18.86 3.39 -25.25
CA ASN A 77 -18.18 4.57 -25.80
C ASN A 77 -17.92 5.61 -24.70
N LEU A 78 -16.66 5.66 -24.22
CA LEU A 78 -16.23 6.53 -23.12
C LEU A 78 -15.45 7.78 -23.60
N ASP A 79 -15.56 8.09 -24.89
CA ASP A 79 -14.84 9.19 -25.53
C ASP A 79 -15.25 10.57 -25.00
N ASN A 80 -16.55 10.79 -24.83
CA ASN A 80 -17.15 12.02 -24.31
C ASN A 80 -18.13 11.67 -23.21
N ILE A 81 -17.79 11.99 -21.96
CA ILE A 81 -18.63 11.70 -20.80
C ILE A 81 -19.90 12.55 -20.88
N THR A 82 -21.05 11.89 -20.97
CA THR A 82 -22.37 12.50 -21.03
C THR A 82 -23.04 12.56 -19.64
N PRO A 83 -24.02 13.46 -19.42
CA PRO A 83 -24.76 13.51 -18.16
C PRO A 83 -25.48 12.20 -17.83
N ALA A 84 -25.99 11.51 -18.86
CA ALA A 84 -26.63 10.21 -18.69
C ALA A 84 -25.65 9.15 -18.19
N GLN A 85 -24.43 9.08 -18.74
CA GLN A 85 -23.38 8.15 -18.27
C GLN A 85 -23.01 8.40 -16.81
N VAL A 86 -22.91 9.66 -16.39
CA VAL A 86 -22.65 10.04 -14.98
C VAL A 86 -23.76 9.54 -14.06
N LEU A 87 -25.03 9.76 -14.43
CA LEU A 87 -26.17 9.35 -13.64
C LEU A 87 -26.34 7.83 -13.58
N VAL A 88 -26.07 7.13 -14.69
CA VAL A 88 -26.05 5.66 -14.73
C VAL A 88 -24.93 5.11 -13.85
N ALA A 89 -23.72 5.66 -13.94
CA ALA A 89 -22.62 5.27 -13.06
C ALA A 89 -22.96 5.53 -11.59
N PHE A 90 -23.55 6.70 -11.27
CA PHE A 90 -23.99 6.99 -9.91
C PHE A 90 -25.02 5.98 -9.40
N TYR A 91 -26.00 5.58 -10.22
CA TYR A 91 -26.94 4.52 -9.88
C TYR A 91 -26.22 3.18 -9.59
N VAL A 92 -25.30 2.76 -10.46
CA VAL A 92 -24.55 1.50 -10.29
C VAL A 92 -23.74 1.51 -8.99
N LEU A 93 -23.04 2.62 -8.71
CA LEU A 93 -22.29 2.79 -7.47
C LEU A 93 -23.22 2.76 -6.25
N GLN A 94 -24.34 3.48 -6.29
CA GLN A 94 -25.31 3.52 -5.20
C GLN A 94 -25.95 2.17 -4.94
N PHE A 95 -26.26 1.42 -5.99
CA PHE A 95 -26.78 0.06 -5.89
C PHE A 95 -25.76 -0.88 -5.27
N HIS A 96 -24.50 -0.78 -5.69
CA HIS A 96 -23.43 -1.60 -5.18
C HIS A 96 -23.13 -1.35 -3.68
N ASP A 97 -23.07 -0.09 -3.27
CA ASP A 97 -22.93 0.30 -1.87
C ASP A 97 -24.11 -0.19 -1.02
N ALA A 98 -25.33 -0.11 -1.54
CA ALA A 98 -26.52 -0.64 -0.88
C ALA A 98 -26.40 -2.16 -0.68
N ILE A 99 -25.96 -2.94 -1.68
CA ILE A 99 -25.73 -4.38 -1.49
C ILE A 99 -24.82 -4.65 -0.29
N ILE A 100 -23.72 -3.90 -0.16
CA ILE A 100 -22.78 -4.05 0.96
C ILE A 100 -23.46 -3.64 2.28
N ALA A 101 -24.12 -2.49 2.32
CA ALA A 101 -24.78 -1.97 3.52
C ALA A 101 -25.90 -2.88 4.06
N PHE A 102 -26.74 -3.42 3.17
CA PHE A 102 -27.82 -4.34 3.54
C PHE A 102 -27.30 -5.68 4.06
N LYS A 103 -26.14 -6.13 3.58
CA LYS A 103 -25.52 -7.39 4.03
C LYS A 103 -24.68 -7.22 5.31
N THR A 104 -24.19 -6.01 5.59
CA THR A 104 -23.40 -5.72 6.80
C THR A 104 -24.26 -5.35 8.00
N ASP A 105 -25.40 -4.67 7.80
CA ASP A 105 -26.31 -4.30 8.88
C ASP A 105 -27.28 -5.45 9.22
N PRO A 106 -27.18 -6.06 10.41
CA PRO A 106 -28.05 -7.17 10.81
C PRO A 106 -29.54 -6.78 10.88
N LYS A 107 -29.87 -5.50 11.09
CA LYS A 107 -31.27 -5.02 11.12
C LYS A 107 -31.88 -4.97 9.71
N LEU A 108 -31.05 -4.65 8.71
CA LEU A 108 -31.46 -4.57 7.32
C LEU A 108 -31.43 -5.96 6.66
N ALA A 109 -30.48 -6.82 7.04
CA ALA A 109 -30.37 -8.19 6.52
C ALA A 109 -31.62 -9.04 6.78
N THR A 110 -32.31 -8.84 7.91
CA THR A 110 -33.58 -9.53 8.22
C THR A 110 -34.77 -9.02 7.42
N ALA A 111 -34.67 -7.82 6.84
CA ALA A 111 -35.76 -7.16 6.11
C ALA A 111 -35.75 -7.48 4.60
N VAL A 112 -34.67 -8.07 4.08
CA VAL A 112 -34.48 -8.32 2.65
C VAL A 112 -34.89 -9.75 2.30
N HIS A 113 -35.87 -9.89 1.41
CA HIS A 113 -36.33 -11.20 0.92
C HIS A 113 -35.53 -11.73 -0.30
N VAL A 114 -34.73 -10.89 -0.97
CA VAL A 114 -34.04 -11.23 -2.23
C VAL A 114 -32.53 -10.93 -2.16
N GLN A 115 -31.70 -11.90 -2.52
CA GLN A 115 -30.24 -11.73 -2.59
C GLN A 115 -29.81 -11.24 -3.98
N TYR A 116 -29.47 -9.96 -4.08
CA TYR A 116 -28.88 -9.39 -5.29
C TYR A 116 -27.37 -9.61 -5.36
N GLN A 117 -26.87 -9.76 -6.59
CA GLN A 117 -25.45 -9.83 -6.94
C GLN A 117 -24.97 -8.51 -7.55
N GLU A 118 -23.65 -8.32 -7.56
CA GLU A 118 -23.02 -7.18 -8.22
C GLU A 118 -23.13 -7.29 -9.74
N TYR A 119 -23.15 -6.16 -10.44
CA TYR A 119 -23.07 -6.14 -11.90
C TYR A 119 -21.67 -6.56 -12.37
N SER A 120 -21.62 -7.35 -13.45
CA SER A 120 -20.36 -7.93 -13.94
C SER A 120 -19.41 -6.90 -14.56
N PHE A 121 -19.93 -5.78 -15.06
CA PHE A 121 -19.18 -4.72 -15.73
C PHE A 121 -18.63 -3.64 -14.78
N ILE A 122 -18.77 -3.78 -13.46
CA ILE A 122 -18.43 -2.71 -12.51
C ILE A 122 -16.95 -2.26 -12.62
N ASP A 123 -16.04 -3.20 -12.89
CA ASP A 123 -14.61 -2.93 -13.08
C ASP A 123 -14.29 -2.20 -14.40
N ARG A 124 -15.26 -2.08 -15.33
CA ARG A 124 -15.09 -1.37 -16.62
C ARG A 124 -15.40 0.13 -16.53
N ILE A 125 -16.00 0.59 -15.43
CA ILE A 125 -16.42 1.98 -15.30
C ILE A 125 -15.17 2.84 -15.01
N PRO A 126 -14.84 3.85 -15.84
CA PRO A 126 -13.65 4.67 -15.65
C PRO A 126 -13.90 5.76 -14.58
N ILE A 127 -14.07 5.35 -13.33
CA ILE A 127 -14.52 6.21 -12.22
C ILE A 127 -13.63 7.46 -12.08
N ARG A 128 -12.32 7.31 -12.22
CA ARG A 128 -11.39 8.43 -12.08
C ARG A 128 -11.51 9.45 -13.23
N SER A 129 -11.62 8.99 -14.47
CA SER A 129 -11.88 9.86 -15.63
C SER A 129 -13.20 10.62 -15.47
N MET A 130 -14.25 9.92 -14.98
CA MET A 130 -15.53 10.55 -14.67
C MET A 130 -15.41 11.61 -13.58
N LEU A 131 -14.72 11.32 -12.47
CA LEU A 131 -14.45 12.31 -11.41
C LEU A 131 -13.74 13.56 -11.93
N ASN A 132 -12.71 13.38 -12.76
CA ASN A 132 -11.96 14.50 -13.34
C ASN A 132 -12.86 15.37 -14.24
N HIS A 133 -13.78 14.75 -14.99
CA HIS A 133 -14.75 15.48 -15.80
C HIS A 133 -15.76 16.27 -14.94
N LEU A 134 -16.26 15.65 -13.86
CA LEU A 134 -17.23 16.28 -12.95
C LEU A 134 -16.62 17.45 -12.17
N GLU A 135 -15.35 17.34 -11.78
CA GLU A 135 -14.61 18.37 -11.05
C GLU A 135 -14.46 19.66 -11.87
N LYS A 136 -14.21 19.53 -13.19
CA LYS A 136 -14.06 20.67 -14.11
C LYS A 136 -15.40 21.34 -14.48
N GLY A 137 -16.50 20.60 -14.43
CA GLY A 137 -17.80 21.08 -14.90
C GLY A 137 -18.66 21.65 -13.76
N SER A 138 -18.78 22.97 -13.69
CA SER A 138 -19.69 23.65 -12.74
C SER A 138 -21.15 23.17 -12.88
N ALA A 139 -21.53 22.68 -14.05
CA ALA A 139 -22.82 22.10 -14.37
C ALA A 139 -23.15 20.77 -13.65
N TYR A 140 -22.15 20.11 -13.03
CA TYR A 140 -22.30 18.84 -12.31
C TYR A 140 -22.29 18.98 -10.78
N ARG A 141 -22.23 20.22 -10.26
CA ARG A 141 -22.10 20.50 -8.83
C ARG A 141 -23.17 19.83 -7.96
N GLY A 142 -24.37 19.64 -8.50
CA GLY A 142 -25.50 19.00 -7.79
C GLY A 142 -25.30 17.52 -7.46
N ILE A 143 -24.43 16.80 -8.19
CA ILE A 143 -24.16 15.37 -7.96
C ILE A 143 -22.71 15.07 -7.57
N TYR A 144 -21.77 15.98 -7.87
CA TYR A 144 -20.35 15.78 -7.68
C TYR A 144 -19.98 15.30 -6.27
N ARG A 145 -20.49 15.96 -5.22
CA ARG A 145 -20.17 15.61 -3.82
C ARG A 145 -20.59 14.18 -3.48
N ASP A 146 -21.79 13.80 -3.91
CA ASP A 146 -22.34 12.48 -3.58
C ASP A 146 -21.62 11.41 -4.42
N PHE A 147 -21.31 11.69 -5.69
CA PHE A 147 -20.49 10.79 -6.53
C PHE A 147 -19.08 10.60 -5.95
N LEU A 148 -18.43 11.68 -5.49
CA LEU A 148 -17.11 11.65 -4.87
C LEU A 148 -17.12 10.79 -3.60
N ALA A 149 -18.12 10.97 -2.73
CA ALA A 149 -18.27 10.18 -1.51
C ALA A 149 -18.44 8.68 -1.82
N MET A 150 -19.23 8.35 -2.84
CA MET A 150 -19.44 6.98 -3.29
C MET A 150 -18.17 6.36 -3.86
N ALA A 151 -17.45 7.10 -4.70
CA ALA A 151 -16.18 6.65 -5.26
C ALA A 151 -15.14 6.42 -4.16
N ALA A 152 -15.05 7.32 -3.17
CA ALA A 152 -14.11 7.18 -2.05
C ALA A 152 -14.43 5.97 -1.16
N ASN A 153 -15.72 5.63 -0.98
CA ASN A 153 -16.13 4.47 -0.20
C ASN A 153 -15.85 3.14 -0.92
N LEU A 154 -16.14 3.09 -2.23
CA LEU A 154 -16.08 1.85 -3.02
C LEU A 154 -14.72 1.58 -3.67
N TYR A 155 -13.90 2.63 -3.85
CA TYR A 155 -12.60 2.56 -4.53
C TYR A 155 -11.56 3.42 -3.79
N PRO A 156 -11.29 3.14 -2.51
CA PRO A 156 -10.34 3.93 -1.72
C PRO A 156 -8.94 3.98 -2.33
N GLU A 157 -8.54 2.98 -3.12
CA GLU A 157 -7.26 2.94 -3.82
C GLU A 157 -7.05 4.09 -4.84
N LEU A 158 -8.14 4.71 -5.31
CA LEU A 158 -8.08 5.82 -6.27
C LEU A 158 -7.82 7.18 -5.60
N PHE A 159 -7.85 7.23 -4.27
CA PHE A 159 -7.75 8.44 -3.46
C PHE A 159 -6.47 8.48 -2.61
N ASP A 160 -5.38 7.90 -3.12
CA ASP A 160 -4.07 8.03 -2.47
C ASP A 160 -3.64 9.51 -2.41
N VAL A 161 -3.19 9.94 -1.22
CA VAL A 161 -2.82 11.34 -0.96
C VAL A 161 -1.66 11.76 -1.86
N SER A 162 -0.66 10.90 -2.05
CA SER A 162 0.49 11.21 -2.93
C SER A 162 0.01 11.40 -4.37
N GLY A 163 -0.90 10.54 -4.82
CA GLY A 163 -1.56 10.61 -6.12
C GLY A 163 -2.32 11.92 -6.37
N LEU A 164 -2.96 12.46 -5.32
CA LEU A 164 -3.66 13.75 -5.39
C LEU A 164 -2.68 14.93 -5.38
N LEU A 165 -1.62 14.87 -4.57
CA LEU A 165 -0.62 15.93 -4.44
C LEU A 165 0.22 16.14 -5.70
N PHE A 166 0.44 15.11 -6.53
CA PHE A 166 1.18 15.25 -7.79
C PHE A 166 0.59 16.30 -8.76
N GLN A 167 -0.64 16.76 -8.53
CA GLN A 167 -1.33 17.73 -9.39
C GLN A 167 -1.09 19.18 -8.96
N GLU A 168 -0.78 19.42 -7.69
CA GLU A 168 -0.59 20.77 -7.16
C GLU A 168 0.62 21.42 -7.87
N GLY A 169 0.34 22.43 -8.70
CA GLY A 169 1.35 23.16 -9.48
C GLY A 169 1.57 22.69 -10.92
N LYS A 170 0.90 21.64 -11.41
CA LYS A 170 0.99 21.19 -12.82
C LYS A 170 -0.04 21.83 -13.75
N GLU A 171 -1.07 22.47 -13.22
CA GLU A 171 -2.22 22.99 -14.00
C GLU A 171 -1.83 24.08 -15.00
N ASP A 172 -0.88 24.95 -14.66
CA ASP A 172 -0.46 26.08 -15.51
C ASP A 172 0.44 25.67 -16.70
N LEU A 173 1.17 24.56 -16.60
CA LEU A 173 2.12 24.11 -17.63
C LEU A 173 1.42 23.42 -18.81
N THR A 174 0.32 22.71 -18.55
CA THR A 174 -0.40 21.90 -19.56
C THR A 174 -1.09 22.73 -20.66
N VAL A 175 -1.42 23.99 -20.37
CA VAL A 175 -2.10 24.88 -21.31
C VAL A 175 -1.13 25.46 -22.34
N MET A 176 0.13 25.74 -21.96
CA MET A 176 1.13 26.28 -22.87
C MET A 176 1.62 25.25 -23.91
N ASP A 177 1.80 23.98 -23.52
CA ASP A 177 2.30 22.94 -24.43
C ASP A 177 1.27 22.49 -25.49
N ARG A 178 -0.03 22.46 -25.16
CA ARG A 178 -1.10 22.10 -26.12
C ARG A 178 -1.18 23.07 -27.31
N VAL A 179 -0.81 24.33 -27.11
CA VAL A 179 -0.83 25.39 -28.13
C VAL A 179 0.36 25.26 -29.09
N TRP A 180 1.48 24.65 -28.66
CA TRP A 180 2.72 24.60 -29.43
C TRP A 180 2.83 23.36 -30.36
N ASN A 181 2.21 22.23 -30.00
CA ASN A 181 2.56 20.92 -30.59
C ASN A 181 1.57 20.27 -31.59
N GLY A 182 0.49 20.95 -31.98
CA GLY A 182 -0.33 20.49 -33.13
C GLY A 182 -0.91 19.08 -32.99
N GLY A 183 -1.74 18.86 -31.97
CA GLY A 183 -2.47 17.61 -31.76
C GLY A 183 -1.61 16.44 -31.25
N TYR A 184 -2.26 15.29 -31.02
CA TYR A 184 -1.59 14.09 -30.53
C TYR A 184 -0.87 13.34 -31.66
N PRO A 185 0.37 12.84 -31.45
CA PRO A 185 1.06 12.04 -32.46
C PRO A 185 0.29 10.75 -32.73
N SER A 186 0.37 10.20 -33.95
CA SER A 186 -0.15 8.84 -34.21
C SER A 186 0.65 7.80 -33.43
N LEU A 187 0.03 6.66 -33.11
CA LEU A 187 0.67 5.56 -32.36
C LEU A 187 1.97 5.08 -33.02
N GLU A 188 1.98 4.93 -34.35
CA GLU A 188 3.17 4.53 -35.12
C GLU A 188 4.29 5.58 -35.06
N LYS A 189 3.93 6.86 -35.13
CA LYS A 189 4.89 7.96 -35.01
C LYS A 189 5.48 8.01 -33.60
N LEU A 190 4.66 7.81 -32.57
CA LEU A 190 5.13 7.73 -31.19
C LEU A 190 6.13 6.57 -31.01
N ASP A 191 5.81 5.36 -31.45
CA ASP A 191 6.72 4.21 -31.33
C ASP A 191 8.06 4.45 -32.04
N SER A 192 8.03 5.12 -33.20
CA SER A 192 9.24 5.47 -33.95
C SER A 192 10.13 6.51 -33.24
N ILE A 193 9.53 7.49 -32.57
CA ILE A 193 10.25 8.52 -31.80
C ILE A 193 10.84 7.88 -30.55
N LEU A 194 10.04 7.11 -29.81
CA LEU A 194 10.48 6.48 -28.58
C LEU A 194 11.55 5.42 -28.83
N SER A 195 11.51 4.68 -29.94
CA SER A 195 12.57 3.74 -30.30
C SER A 195 13.93 4.41 -30.55
N LYS A 196 13.95 5.72 -30.82
CA LYS A 196 15.16 6.52 -31.08
C LYS A 196 15.51 7.46 -29.92
N TRP A 197 15.05 7.16 -28.70
CA TRP A 197 15.26 8.00 -27.51
C TRP A 197 16.76 8.32 -27.26
N GLN A 198 17.68 7.42 -27.62
CA GLN A 198 19.13 7.63 -27.48
C GLN A 198 19.66 8.74 -28.41
N GLN A 199 19.08 8.88 -29.60
CA GLN A 199 19.54 9.85 -30.60
C GLN A 199 18.89 11.23 -30.40
N TYR A 200 17.63 11.25 -29.92
CA TYR A 200 16.84 12.47 -29.78
C TYR A 200 16.07 12.49 -28.45
N PRO A 201 16.74 12.70 -27.30
CA PRO A 201 16.11 12.65 -25.99
C PRO A 201 15.06 13.75 -25.79
N ASP A 202 15.27 14.95 -26.31
CA ASP A 202 14.31 16.06 -26.18
C ASP A 202 13.01 15.79 -26.95
N GLN A 203 13.08 15.12 -28.10
CA GLN A 203 11.90 14.73 -28.87
C GLN A 203 11.11 13.63 -28.16
N ALA A 204 11.80 12.67 -27.54
CA ALA A 204 11.17 11.64 -26.71
C ALA A 204 10.50 12.26 -25.48
N ALA A 205 11.17 13.19 -24.78
CA ALA A 205 10.62 13.91 -23.65
C ALA A 205 9.39 14.76 -24.04
N CYS A 206 9.45 15.50 -25.15
CA CYS A 206 8.32 16.27 -25.67
C CYS A 206 7.14 15.37 -26.07
N ALA A 207 7.41 14.23 -26.69
CA ALA A 207 6.37 13.25 -27.01
C ALA A 207 5.68 12.71 -25.74
N LEU A 208 6.45 12.43 -24.67
CA LEU A 208 5.91 12.02 -23.37
C LEU A 208 5.04 13.11 -22.74
N THR A 209 5.51 14.36 -22.74
CA THR A 209 4.73 15.51 -22.23
C THR A 209 3.42 15.73 -23.02
N ASN A 210 3.43 15.49 -24.33
CA ASN A 210 2.20 15.53 -25.12
C ASN A 210 1.20 14.44 -24.69
N VAL A 211 1.68 13.23 -24.40
CA VAL A 211 0.86 12.12 -23.90
C VAL A 211 0.35 12.38 -22.49
N SER A 212 1.16 13.00 -21.62
CA SER A 212 0.75 13.34 -20.23
C SER A 212 -0.43 14.30 -20.18
N SER A 213 -0.66 15.08 -21.25
CA SER A 213 -1.80 15.99 -21.37
C SER A 213 -3.12 15.31 -21.73
N MET A 214 -3.12 14.00 -21.98
CA MET A 214 -4.34 13.23 -22.28
C MET A 214 -5.16 12.97 -21.02
N GLU A 215 -6.44 13.33 -21.05
CA GLU A 215 -7.37 13.17 -19.91
C GLU A 215 -8.47 12.13 -20.16
N SER A 216 -8.29 11.31 -21.21
CA SER A 216 -9.28 10.34 -21.69
C SER A 216 -8.74 8.91 -21.65
N VAL A 217 -9.65 7.94 -21.60
CA VAL A 217 -9.36 6.50 -21.73
C VAL A 217 -8.59 6.17 -23.03
N LYS A 218 -8.61 7.06 -24.03
CA LYS A 218 -7.77 6.98 -25.23
C LYS A 218 -6.27 6.95 -24.95
N ALA A 219 -5.83 7.31 -23.74
CA ALA A 219 -4.44 7.27 -23.36
C ALA A 219 -3.87 5.85 -23.20
N ILE A 220 -4.70 4.81 -23.05
CA ILE A 220 -4.26 3.42 -22.82
C ILE A 220 -3.23 2.94 -23.88
N PRO A 221 -3.52 2.96 -25.20
CA PRO A 221 -2.56 2.48 -26.20
C PRO A 221 -1.27 3.33 -26.25
N TYR A 222 -1.35 4.62 -25.91
CA TYR A 222 -0.16 5.47 -25.82
C TYR A 222 0.69 5.10 -24.60
N ALA A 223 0.05 4.87 -23.45
CA ALA A 223 0.70 4.43 -22.23
C ALA A 223 1.44 3.10 -22.44
N GLU A 224 0.79 2.14 -23.11
CA GLU A 224 1.38 0.83 -23.41
C GLU A 224 2.68 0.97 -24.20
N ILE A 225 2.70 1.78 -25.26
CA ILE A 225 3.92 2.04 -26.06
C ILE A 225 4.97 2.75 -25.20
N CYS A 226 4.61 3.82 -24.48
CA CYS A 226 5.55 4.60 -23.66
C CYS A 226 6.27 3.74 -22.62
N PHE A 227 5.50 3.01 -21.81
CA PHE A 227 6.04 2.30 -20.65
C PHE A 227 6.69 0.96 -21.03
N SER A 228 6.18 0.24 -22.03
CA SER A 228 6.82 -1.00 -22.50
C SER A 228 8.20 -0.75 -23.11
N ARG A 229 8.40 0.40 -23.78
CA ARG A 229 9.65 0.77 -24.43
C ARG A 229 10.67 1.39 -23.47
N LEU A 230 10.22 2.25 -22.55
CA LEU A 230 11.13 3.10 -21.77
C LEU A 230 11.40 2.62 -20.34
N LEU A 231 10.49 1.86 -19.70
CA LEU A 231 10.67 1.48 -18.29
C LEU A 231 11.89 0.57 -18.06
N ARG A 232 12.12 -0.42 -18.92
CA ARG A 232 13.30 -1.29 -18.78
C ARG A 232 14.62 -0.55 -19.00
N PRO A 233 14.79 0.24 -20.08
CA PRO A 233 15.98 1.07 -20.24
C PRO A 233 16.23 2.03 -19.08
N SER A 234 15.17 2.58 -18.47
CA SER A 234 15.31 3.49 -17.32
C SER A 234 15.82 2.84 -16.02
N LEU A 235 15.96 1.51 -15.97
CA LEU A 235 16.62 0.83 -14.85
C LEU A 235 18.13 1.07 -14.84
N ASN A 236 18.74 1.33 -16.00
CA ASN A 236 20.15 1.67 -16.12
C ASN A 236 20.29 3.20 -16.12
N GLU A 237 20.46 3.79 -14.94
CA GLU A 237 20.57 5.25 -14.78
C GLU A 237 21.78 5.86 -15.52
N GLU A 238 22.79 5.04 -15.87
CA GLU A 238 23.97 5.46 -16.64
C GLU A 238 23.68 5.61 -18.15
N ASP A 239 22.63 4.95 -18.67
CA ASP A 239 22.34 4.87 -20.11
C ASP A 239 21.27 5.87 -20.58
N MET A 240 20.40 6.35 -19.68
CA MET A 240 19.22 7.17 -20.01
C MET A 240 19.38 8.63 -19.55
N PRO A 241 19.18 9.62 -20.45
CA PRO A 241 19.17 11.04 -20.06
C PRO A 241 18.10 11.36 -19.01
N SER A 242 18.46 12.16 -18.00
CA SER A 242 17.57 12.52 -16.88
C SER A 242 16.27 13.17 -17.33
N VAL A 243 16.31 13.97 -18.40
CA VAL A 243 15.16 14.65 -19.00
C VAL A 243 14.08 13.65 -19.44
N VAL A 244 14.49 12.52 -20.03
CA VAL A 244 13.56 11.49 -20.50
C VAL A 244 12.96 10.74 -19.32
N VAL A 245 13.76 10.43 -18.29
CA VAL A 245 13.26 9.73 -17.09
C VAL A 245 12.29 10.61 -16.29
N GLU A 246 12.59 11.91 -16.13
CA GLU A 246 11.69 12.86 -15.49
C GLU A 246 10.39 13.05 -16.27
N ALA A 247 10.47 13.16 -17.59
CA ALA A 247 9.28 13.20 -18.45
C ALA A 247 8.46 11.92 -18.33
N LEU A 248 9.10 10.74 -18.25
CA LEU A 248 8.44 9.45 -18.08
C LEU A 248 7.72 9.35 -16.73
N LEU A 249 8.37 9.75 -15.64
CA LEU A 249 7.78 9.77 -14.30
C LEU A 249 6.59 10.73 -14.24
N SER A 250 6.74 11.96 -14.74
CA SER A 250 5.65 12.93 -14.79
C SER A 250 4.47 12.45 -15.64
N THR A 251 4.77 11.75 -16.75
CA THR A 251 3.74 11.13 -17.60
C THR A 251 3.02 10.00 -16.87
N TRP A 252 3.74 9.18 -16.12
CA TRP A 252 3.14 8.12 -15.31
C TRP A 252 2.19 8.69 -14.25
N GLU A 253 2.62 9.72 -13.51
CA GLU A 253 1.79 10.39 -12.50
C GLU A 253 0.50 10.99 -13.11
N SER A 254 0.61 11.65 -14.27
CA SER A 254 -0.56 12.21 -14.96
C SER A 254 -1.51 11.12 -15.46
N LEU A 255 -0.99 10.04 -16.05
CA LEU A 255 -1.80 8.95 -16.57
C LEU A 255 -2.43 8.10 -15.47
N HIS A 256 -1.79 7.98 -14.30
CA HIS A 256 -2.33 7.30 -13.13
C HIS A 256 -3.65 7.94 -12.66
N ARG A 257 -3.83 9.26 -12.87
CA ARG A 257 -5.09 9.96 -12.62
C ARG A 257 -6.20 9.60 -13.61
N VAL A 258 -5.90 9.02 -14.77
CA VAL A 258 -6.91 8.78 -15.81
C VAL A 258 -7.25 7.31 -15.90
N ILE A 259 -6.22 6.46 -15.94
CA ILE A 259 -6.29 5.02 -16.19
C ILE A 259 -5.43 4.22 -15.19
N PRO A 260 -5.71 4.31 -13.88
CA PRO A 260 -4.86 3.72 -12.84
C PRO A 260 -4.70 2.20 -13.00
N TYR A 261 -5.81 1.49 -13.22
CA TYR A 261 -5.80 0.02 -13.27
C TYR A 261 -5.02 -0.51 -14.47
N GLU A 262 -5.24 0.06 -15.65
CA GLU A 262 -4.52 -0.29 -16.87
C GLU A 262 -3.04 0.06 -16.74
N LEU A 263 -2.74 1.22 -16.15
CA LEU A 263 -1.36 1.65 -15.93
C LEU A 263 -0.60 0.71 -14.99
N TRP A 264 -1.23 0.20 -13.93
CA TRP A 264 -0.60 -0.80 -13.04
C TRP A 264 -0.25 -2.08 -13.80
N VAL A 265 -1.16 -2.56 -14.65
CA VAL A 265 -0.95 -3.76 -15.48
C VAL A 265 0.19 -3.53 -16.48
N ILE A 266 0.18 -2.39 -17.19
CA ILE A 266 1.23 -2.01 -18.15
C ILE A 266 2.59 -1.93 -17.43
N THR A 267 2.65 -1.26 -16.28
CA THR A 267 3.88 -1.08 -15.50
C THR A 267 4.41 -2.42 -14.98
N ALA A 268 3.54 -3.27 -14.43
CA ALA A 268 3.92 -4.59 -13.92
C ALA A 268 4.42 -5.52 -15.03
N ASN A 269 3.80 -5.49 -16.21
CA ASN A 269 4.23 -6.30 -17.36
C ASN A 269 5.54 -5.77 -17.98
N ALA A 270 5.71 -4.44 -18.04
CA ALA A 270 6.94 -3.82 -18.51
C ALA A 270 8.14 -4.21 -17.63
N LEU A 271 7.99 -4.19 -16.31
CA LEU A 271 9.06 -4.50 -15.34
C LEU A 271 9.09 -5.98 -14.90
N ARG A 272 8.36 -6.86 -15.60
CA ARG A 272 8.33 -8.30 -15.34
C ARG A 272 9.71 -8.92 -15.54
N SER A 273 10.14 -9.77 -14.60
CA SER A 273 11.36 -10.56 -14.73
C SER A 273 11.33 -11.42 -16.01
N SER A 274 12.45 -11.48 -16.73
CA SER A 274 12.61 -12.29 -17.96
C SER A 274 12.33 -13.79 -17.76
N LYS A 275 12.36 -14.26 -16.50
CA LYS A 275 12.10 -15.66 -16.13
C LYS A 275 10.61 -16.02 -16.07
N MET A 276 9.72 -15.03 -15.99
CA MET A 276 8.27 -15.22 -15.91
C MET A 276 7.64 -15.26 -17.32
N LYS A 277 6.91 -16.33 -17.63
CA LYS A 277 6.21 -16.48 -18.92
C LYS A 277 4.79 -15.90 -18.91
N GLU A 278 4.11 -15.90 -17.78
CA GLU A 278 2.72 -15.45 -17.66
C GLU A 278 2.66 -13.92 -17.57
N GLU A 279 1.71 -13.33 -18.28
CA GLU A 279 1.41 -11.89 -18.21
C GLU A 279 0.58 -11.60 -16.97
N TYR A 280 0.89 -10.49 -16.32
CA TYR A 280 0.09 -10.01 -15.21
C TYR A 280 -1.23 -9.48 -15.72
N THR A 281 -2.33 -9.98 -15.14
CA THR A 281 -3.67 -9.42 -15.29
C THR A 281 -4.04 -8.62 -14.05
N LEU A 282 -4.98 -7.68 -14.18
CA LEU A 282 -5.46 -6.90 -13.04
C LEU A 282 -5.97 -7.81 -11.91
N GLU A 283 -6.70 -8.86 -12.26
CA GLU A 283 -7.21 -9.83 -11.28
C GLU A 283 -6.08 -10.57 -10.55
N LEU A 284 -5.00 -10.94 -11.25
CA LEU A 284 -3.85 -11.61 -10.65
C LEU A 284 -3.11 -10.69 -9.67
N ILE A 285 -2.84 -9.45 -10.10
CA ILE A 285 -2.13 -8.45 -9.28
C ILE A 285 -2.92 -8.17 -7.99
N ILE A 286 -4.23 -8.03 -8.08
CA ILE A 286 -5.09 -7.77 -6.92
C ILE A 286 -5.21 -9.00 -6.00
N LYS A 287 -5.38 -10.21 -6.56
CA LYS A 287 -5.49 -11.44 -5.75
C LYS A 287 -4.18 -11.81 -5.07
N ALA A 288 -3.05 -11.50 -5.70
CA ALA A 288 -1.73 -11.86 -5.21
C ALA A 288 -0.75 -10.67 -5.36
N PRO A 289 -0.87 -9.62 -4.54
CA PRO A 289 -0.06 -8.41 -4.67
C PRO A 289 1.44 -8.67 -4.45
N LEU A 290 1.79 -9.71 -3.66
CA LEU A 290 3.17 -10.16 -3.49
C LEU A 290 3.83 -10.65 -4.79
N SER A 291 3.05 -10.94 -5.84
CA SER A 291 3.59 -11.29 -7.15
C SER A 291 4.38 -10.14 -7.78
N LEU A 292 4.04 -8.88 -7.46
CA LEU A 292 4.78 -7.70 -7.92
C LEU A 292 6.25 -7.73 -7.46
N LEU A 293 6.56 -8.29 -6.29
CA LEU A 293 7.94 -8.40 -5.80
C LEU A 293 8.83 -9.29 -6.69
N LYS A 294 8.24 -10.08 -7.60
CA LYS A 294 8.96 -10.90 -8.58
C LYS A 294 9.30 -10.13 -9.86
N CYS A 295 9.46 -8.81 -9.76
CA CYS A 295 9.91 -7.94 -10.84
C CYS A 295 11.42 -8.07 -11.08
N ASP A 296 11.96 -7.28 -12.01
CA ASP A 296 13.40 -7.17 -12.19
C ASP A 296 14.06 -6.63 -10.90
N PRO A 297 15.06 -7.31 -10.31
CA PRO A 297 15.69 -6.88 -9.05
C PRO A 297 16.34 -5.50 -9.13
N LEU A 298 16.68 -5.01 -10.33
CA LEU A 298 17.23 -3.66 -10.53
C LEU A 298 16.23 -2.56 -10.13
N VAL A 299 14.92 -2.84 -10.11
CA VAL A 299 13.89 -1.89 -9.65
C VAL A 299 14.16 -1.45 -8.21
N PHE A 300 14.63 -2.35 -7.35
CA PHE A 300 14.94 -2.06 -5.93
C PHE A 300 16.28 -1.35 -5.73
N ARG A 301 16.98 -1.00 -6.81
CA ARG A 301 18.23 -0.24 -6.80
C ARG A 301 18.17 1.04 -7.62
N SER A 302 17.13 1.21 -8.44
CA SER A 302 16.86 2.45 -9.16
C SER A 302 16.23 3.48 -8.21
N GLU A 303 16.85 4.66 -8.12
CA GLU A 303 16.37 5.76 -7.29
C GLU A 303 15.04 6.31 -7.82
N ARG A 304 14.91 6.37 -9.14
CA ARG A 304 13.79 7.04 -9.82
C ARG A 304 12.56 6.12 -9.95
N LEU A 305 12.76 4.84 -10.25
CA LEU A 305 11.66 3.91 -10.49
C LEU A 305 11.13 3.26 -9.21
N LEU A 306 11.94 3.15 -8.16
CA LEU A 306 11.51 2.53 -6.91
C LEU A 306 10.37 3.31 -6.24
N SER A 307 10.39 4.65 -6.28
CA SER A 307 9.31 5.47 -5.72
C SER A 307 7.97 5.20 -6.42
N LEU A 308 7.96 5.19 -7.76
CA LEU A 308 6.80 4.85 -8.58
C LEU A 308 6.31 3.44 -8.30
N TRP A 309 7.24 2.49 -8.22
CA TRP A 309 6.94 1.09 -7.95
C TRP A 309 6.29 0.90 -6.56
N LEU A 310 6.85 1.53 -5.52
CA LEU A 310 6.29 1.50 -4.16
C LEU A 310 4.93 2.17 -4.09
N HIS A 311 4.73 3.29 -4.80
CA HIS A 311 3.42 3.95 -4.89
C HIS A 311 2.37 3.04 -5.55
N MET A 312 2.69 2.42 -6.70
CA MET A 312 1.83 1.41 -7.35
C MET A 312 1.52 0.24 -6.40
N MET A 313 2.53 -0.30 -5.73
CA MET A 313 2.34 -1.38 -4.74
C MET A 313 1.42 -0.96 -3.59
N GLY A 314 1.53 0.28 -3.12
CA GLY A 314 0.64 0.86 -2.12
C GLY A 314 -0.83 0.89 -2.58
N CYS A 315 -1.09 1.38 -3.79
CA CYS A 315 -2.44 1.39 -4.35
C CYS A 315 -3.00 -0.03 -4.55
N VAL A 316 -2.19 -0.94 -5.09
CA VAL A 316 -2.57 -2.34 -5.27
C VAL A 316 -2.88 -3.02 -3.93
N ARG A 317 -2.09 -2.74 -2.88
CA ARG A 317 -2.31 -3.24 -1.52
C ARG A 317 -3.67 -2.78 -0.99
N VAL A 318 -3.98 -1.48 -1.09
CA VAL A 318 -5.27 -0.93 -0.66
C VAL A 318 -6.42 -1.57 -1.45
N CYS A 319 -6.28 -1.70 -2.76
CA CYS A 319 -7.28 -2.33 -3.63
C CYS A 319 -7.52 -3.80 -3.26
N SER A 320 -6.44 -4.57 -3.10
CA SER A 320 -6.49 -5.99 -2.70
C SER A 320 -7.24 -6.16 -1.38
N ARG A 321 -6.86 -5.37 -0.36
CA ARG A 321 -7.52 -5.38 0.96
C ARG A 321 -9.00 -5.05 0.85
N HIS A 322 -9.35 -3.98 0.12
CA HIS A 322 -10.73 -3.55 -0.04
C HIS A 322 -11.56 -4.61 -0.79
N ARG A 323 -11.06 -5.18 -1.88
CA ARG A 323 -11.77 -6.22 -2.64
C ARG A 323 -11.98 -7.51 -1.86
N ILE A 324 -11.04 -7.91 -1.00
CA ILE A 324 -11.22 -9.05 -0.09
C ILE A 324 -12.39 -8.78 0.86
N TRP A 325 -12.46 -7.58 1.47
CA TRP A 325 -13.55 -7.18 2.35
C TRP A 325 -14.90 -7.11 1.63
N LYS A 326 -14.93 -6.46 0.47
CA LYS A 326 -16.11 -6.38 -0.39
C LYS A 326 -16.65 -7.77 -0.72
N LYS A 327 -15.78 -8.69 -1.18
CA LYS A 327 -16.16 -10.07 -1.49
C LYS A 327 -16.67 -10.84 -0.26
N TYR A 328 -16.08 -10.60 0.92
CA TYR A 328 -16.56 -11.18 2.17
C TYR A 328 -18.00 -10.75 2.48
N TYR A 329 -18.29 -9.44 2.37
CA TYR A 329 -19.63 -8.92 2.61
C TYR A 329 -20.64 -9.35 1.55
N THR A 330 -20.25 -9.53 0.29
CA THR A 330 -21.18 -9.89 -0.77
C THR A 330 -21.50 -11.39 -0.83
N ILE A 331 -20.56 -12.27 -0.47
CA ILE A 331 -20.77 -13.73 -0.49
C ILE A 331 -21.48 -14.24 0.78
N GLY A 332 -21.44 -13.51 1.90
CA GLY A 332 -22.17 -13.89 3.12
C GLY A 332 -21.78 -15.27 3.67
N SER A 333 -20.47 -15.54 3.76
CA SER A 333 -19.98 -16.87 4.15
C SER A 333 -20.22 -17.18 5.63
N THR A 334 -20.89 -18.30 5.92
CA THR A 334 -21.06 -18.85 7.28
C THR A 334 -19.78 -19.48 7.85
N LYS A 335 -18.75 -19.69 7.01
CA LYS A 335 -17.49 -20.36 7.40
C LYS A 335 -16.35 -19.40 7.71
N LEU A 336 -16.36 -18.21 7.10
CA LEU A 336 -15.33 -17.19 7.32
C LEU A 336 -15.89 -16.15 8.27
N ASN A 337 -15.09 -15.76 9.25
CA ASN A 337 -15.43 -14.67 10.15
C ASN A 337 -14.55 -13.45 9.85
N THR A 338 -14.95 -12.30 10.37
CA THR A 338 -14.21 -11.02 10.30
C THR A 338 -12.77 -11.15 10.80
N ARG A 339 -12.48 -12.07 11.73
CA ARG A 339 -11.11 -12.31 12.24
C ARG A 339 -10.22 -12.98 11.21
N ASN A 340 -10.74 -13.96 10.46
CA ASN A 340 -10.01 -14.67 9.42
C ASN A 340 -9.65 -13.71 8.28
N ILE A 341 -10.57 -12.82 7.91
CA ILE A 341 -10.32 -11.81 6.88
C ILE A 341 -9.25 -10.81 7.34
N ASN A 342 -9.37 -10.27 8.56
CA ASN A 342 -8.33 -9.42 9.15
C ASN A 342 -6.97 -10.12 9.20
N ALA A 343 -6.93 -11.39 9.63
CA ALA A 343 -5.69 -12.15 9.69
C ALA A 343 -5.06 -12.33 8.29
N LEU A 344 -5.87 -12.60 7.27
CA LEU A 344 -5.40 -12.71 5.88
C LEU A 344 -4.83 -11.40 5.37
N THR A 345 -5.55 -10.29 5.53
CA THR A 345 -5.11 -8.97 5.04
C THR A 345 -3.85 -8.51 5.76
N ASN A 346 -3.77 -8.71 7.07
CA ASN A 346 -2.62 -8.30 7.87
C ASN A 346 -1.40 -9.20 7.61
N ALA A 347 -1.61 -10.50 7.38
CA ALA A 347 -0.53 -11.41 6.99
C ALA A 347 0.04 -11.05 5.62
N GLN A 348 -0.81 -10.66 4.66
CA GLN A 348 -0.39 -10.17 3.35
C GLN A 348 0.46 -8.90 3.46
N ASP A 349 0.01 -7.94 4.27
CA ASP A 349 0.74 -6.69 4.50
C ASP A 349 2.09 -6.94 5.18
N SER A 350 2.11 -7.79 6.22
CA SER A 350 3.34 -8.14 6.94
C SER A 350 4.33 -8.86 6.02
N ALA A 351 3.85 -9.78 5.18
CA ALA A 351 4.69 -10.49 4.20
C ALA A 351 5.28 -9.53 3.16
N MET A 352 4.49 -8.54 2.71
CA MET A 352 4.96 -7.52 1.76
C MET A 352 6.08 -6.69 2.38
N ILE A 353 5.89 -6.22 3.61
CA ILE A 353 6.91 -5.44 4.33
C ILE A 353 8.17 -6.27 4.56
N GLN A 354 8.02 -7.53 4.98
CA GLN A 354 9.16 -8.41 5.21
C GLN A 354 9.96 -8.63 3.93
N ALA A 355 9.30 -8.87 2.80
CA ALA A 355 9.97 -9.02 1.52
C ALA A 355 10.66 -7.72 1.06
N LEU A 356 10.05 -6.55 1.28
CA LEU A 356 10.68 -5.26 1.01
C LEU A 356 11.92 -5.03 1.88
N LEU A 357 11.88 -5.40 3.16
CA LEU A 357 13.03 -5.32 4.06
C LEU A 357 14.18 -6.23 3.61
N GLU A 358 13.89 -7.40 3.04
CA GLU A 358 14.94 -8.26 2.47
C GLU A 358 15.70 -7.56 1.32
N HIS A 359 15.03 -6.69 0.55
CA HIS A 359 15.70 -5.86 -0.46
C HIS A 359 16.57 -4.74 0.13
N CYS A 360 16.45 -4.42 1.42
CA CYS A 360 17.33 -3.46 2.09
C CYS A 360 18.70 -4.04 2.44
N LYS A 361 18.91 -5.36 2.30
CA LYS A 361 20.22 -6.00 2.56
C LYS A 361 21.23 -5.61 1.49
N GLU A 362 22.48 -5.45 1.91
CA GLU A 362 23.61 -5.26 1.00
C GLU A 362 23.89 -6.56 0.24
N THR A 363 24.02 -6.45 -1.08
CA THR A 363 24.38 -7.57 -1.95
C THR A 363 25.76 -7.36 -2.54
N GLU A 364 26.38 -8.41 -3.08
CA GLU A 364 27.69 -8.31 -3.75
C GLU A 364 27.70 -7.29 -4.90
N ALA A 365 26.54 -7.05 -5.54
CA ALA A 365 26.37 -6.06 -6.59
C ALA A 365 26.37 -4.60 -6.08
N ASP A 366 26.16 -4.39 -4.78
CA ASP A 366 26.12 -3.07 -4.15
C ASP A 366 27.52 -2.58 -3.72
N LYS A 367 28.54 -3.46 -3.79
CA LYS A 367 29.95 -3.12 -3.48
C LYS A 367 30.44 -2.03 -4.45
N GLY A 368 30.59 -0.81 -3.94
CA GLY A 368 30.96 0.38 -4.70
C GLY A 368 29.80 1.30 -5.11
N LYS A 369 28.54 0.91 -4.85
CA LYS A 369 27.31 1.70 -5.11
C LYS A 369 26.48 1.92 -3.83
N ALA A 370 27.15 2.15 -2.69
CA ALA A 370 26.51 2.32 -1.37
C ALA A 370 25.47 3.46 -1.34
N GLY A 371 25.63 4.50 -2.17
CA GLY A 371 24.68 5.61 -2.27
C GLY A 371 23.30 5.18 -2.78
N SER A 372 23.25 4.36 -3.84
CA SER A 372 21.99 3.85 -4.42
C SER A 372 21.25 2.94 -3.44
N LEU A 373 21.99 2.07 -2.72
CA LEU A 373 21.42 1.24 -1.66
C LEU A 373 20.80 2.09 -0.54
N ARG A 374 21.51 3.12 -0.06
CA ARG A 374 21.01 3.99 1.01
C ARG A 374 19.72 4.72 0.61
N LYS A 375 19.64 5.20 -0.64
CA LYS A 375 18.42 5.83 -1.16
C LYS A 375 17.27 4.84 -1.28
N ALA A 376 17.54 3.62 -1.75
CA ALA A 376 16.54 2.56 -1.81
C ALA A 376 16.01 2.19 -0.41
N GLN A 377 16.91 2.05 0.57
CA GLN A 377 16.54 1.83 1.97
C GLN A 377 15.66 2.97 2.49
N GLN A 378 16.00 4.23 2.21
CA GLN A 378 15.21 5.37 2.62
C GLN A 378 13.78 5.32 2.03
N GLN A 379 13.65 5.07 0.73
CA GLN A 379 12.35 5.00 0.05
C GLN A 379 11.48 3.83 0.59
N ILE A 380 12.09 2.65 0.77
CA ILE A 380 11.40 1.48 1.33
C ILE A 380 10.98 1.74 2.78
N CYS A 381 11.88 2.28 3.61
CA CYS A 381 11.58 2.60 5.01
C CYS A 381 10.50 3.69 5.13
N GLN A 382 10.50 4.70 4.26
CA GLN A 382 9.45 5.72 4.21
C GLN A 382 8.09 5.14 3.81
N PHE A 383 8.07 4.18 2.89
CA PHE A 383 6.85 3.45 2.53
C PHE A 383 6.34 2.57 3.69
N ILE A 384 7.23 1.87 4.40
CA ILE A 384 6.84 1.09 5.59
C ILE A 384 6.35 2.03 6.70
N HIS A 385 6.98 3.19 6.87
CA HIS A 385 6.57 4.21 7.81
C HIS A 385 5.14 4.70 7.56
N SER A 386 4.77 5.00 6.31
CA SER A 386 3.40 5.40 5.98
C SER A 386 2.39 4.30 6.30
N ILE A 387 2.71 3.03 6.01
CA ILE A 387 1.86 1.90 6.39
C ILE A 387 1.66 1.82 7.90
N PHE A 388 2.70 2.06 8.70
CA PHE A 388 2.58 2.05 10.17
C PHE A 388 1.78 3.23 10.73
N ILE A 389 1.79 4.39 10.05
CA ILE A 389 0.95 5.53 10.43
C ILE A 389 -0.53 5.23 10.18
N ASP A 390 -0.84 4.65 9.02
CA ASP A 390 -2.22 4.34 8.63
C ASP A 390 -2.82 3.18 9.45
N ASP A 391 -1.97 2.36 10.06
CA ASP A 391 -2.36 1.19 10.83
C ASP A 391 -2.57 1.54 12.32
N SER A 392 -3.83 1.80 12.69
CA SER A 392 -4.23 1.99 14.09
C SER A 392 -5.01 0.77 14.59
N PRO A 393 -4.57 0.06 15.66
CA PRO A 393 -3.51 0.39 16.63
C PRO A 393 -2.18 -0.38 16.42
N LEU A 394 -1.38 -0.06 15.40
CA LEU A 394 -0.04 -0.63 15.11
C LEU A 394 0.02 -2.17 15.04
N LEU A 395 -1.04 -2.80 14.57
CA LEU A 395 -1.14 -4.25 14.51
C LEU A 395 -0.14 -4.86 13.52
N ILE A 396 0.04 -4.26 12.34
CA ILE A 396 1.00 -4.66 11.31
C ILE A 396 2.42 -4.52 11.83
N ALA A 397 2.74 -3.39 12.49
CA ALA A 397 4.04 -3.20 13.11
C ALA A 397 4.31 -4.27 14.17
N LYS A 398 3.33 -4.56 15.03
CA LYS A 398 3.43 -5.65 16.00
C LYS A 398 3.65 -7.01 15.32
N LEU A 399 2.85 -7.35 14.32
CA LEU A 399 2.96 -8.62 13.60
C LEU A 399 4.33 -8.80 12.96
N LEU A 400 4.86 -7.77 12.29
CA LEU A 400 6.18 -7.81 11.67
C LEU A 400 7.29 -8.12 12.70
N HIS A 401 7.31 -7.41 13.82
CA HIS A 401 8.35 -7.62 14.84
C HIS A 401 8.19 -8.97 15.58
N PHE A 402 6.97 -9.51 15.66
CA PHE A 402 6.74 -10.88 16.17
C PHE A 402 7.09 -11.98 15.16
N GLN A 403 7.05 -11.66 13.86
CA GLN A 403 7.56 -12.52 12.78
C GLN A 403 9.08 -12.45 12.65
N THR A 404 9.69 -11.36 13.12
CA THR A 404 11.13 -11.04 13.04
C THR A 404 11.64 -10.86 11.61
N TYR A 405 12.77 -10.19 11.49
CA TYR A 405 13.52 -10.00 10.25
C TYR A 405 15.02 -10.04 10.57
N SER A 406 15.89 -9.97 9.55
CA SER A 406 17.35 -10.05 9.78
C SER A 406 17.82 -9.02 10.79
N ILE A 407 18.62 -9.47 11.77
CA ILE A 407 19.16 -8.63 12.85
C ILE A 407 20.01 -7.48 12.29
N GLU A 408 20.68 -7.70 11.17
CA GLU A 408 21.50 -6.71 10.46
C GLU A 408 20.69 -5.50 9.96
N LEU A 409 19.38 -5.67 9.76
CA LEU A 409 18.49 -4.60 9.30
C LEU A 409 17.94 -3.75 10.47
N ILE A 410 18.09 -4.21 11.72
CA ILE A 410 17.57 -3.47 12.89
C ILE A 410 18.10 -2.03 12.94
N PRO A 411 19.42 -1.77 12.79
CA PRO A 411 19.94 -0.40 12.81
C PRO A 411 19.32 0.48 11.72
N THR A 412 19.25 -0.02 10.48
CA THR A 412 18.66 0.70 9.33
C THR A 412 17.19 1.01 9.57
N VAL A 413 16.42 0.02 10.05
CA VAL A 413 14.98 0.15 10.32
C VAL A 413 14.73 1.17 11.43
N VAL A 414 15.47 1.08 12.54
CA VAL A 414 15.36 2.03 13.67
C VAL A 414 15.79 3.45 13.28
N GLU A 415 16.81 3.59 12.44
CA GLU A 415 17.27 4.90 11.97
C GLU A 415 16.27 5.56 11.01
N MET A 416 15.72 4.80 10.07
CA MET A 416 14.99 5.34 8.91
C MET A 416 13.45 5.30 9.03
N ILE A 417 12.87 4.60 10.01
CA ILE A 417 11.42 4.56 10.22
C ILE A 417 11.04 5.33 11.50
N PRO A 418 10.57 6.58 11.39
CA PRO A 418 10.30 7.42 12.56
C PRO A 418 9.19 6.89 13.48
N SER A 419 8.20 6.17 12.95
CA SER A 419 7.04 5.67 13.73
C SER A 419 7.38 4.51 14.69
N LEU A 420 8.62 4.03 14.70
CA LEU A 420 9.02 2.92 15.57
C LEU A 420 9.04 3.26 17.06
N TYR A 421 8.95 4.53 17.46
CA TYR A 421 8.79 4.88 18.87
C TYR A 421 7.57 4.20 19.52
N ALA A 422 6.54 3.85 18.75
CA ALA A 422 5.36 3.17 19.26
C ALA A 422 5.57 1.66 19.48
N VAL A 423 6.60 1.06 18.87
CA VAL A 423 6.92 -0.39 18.97
C VAL A 423 7.33 -0.79 20.38
N PHE A 424 7.93 0.15 21.11
CA PHE A 424 8.45 -0.11 22.45
C PHE A 424 7.38 -0.59 23.44
N ASN A 425 6.12 -0.23 23.20
CA ASN A 425 4.97 -0.63 24.02
C ASN A 425 4.76 -2.15 24.09
N PHE A 426 5.12 -2.91 23.05
CA PHE A 426 4.94 -4.36 23.01
C PHE A 426 6.25 -5.15 23.13
N ILE A 427 7.40 -4.49 23.34
CA ILE A 427 8.68 -5.14 23.63
C ILE A 427 8.59 -6.12 24.83
N PRO A 428 7.93 -5.79 25.96
CA PRO A 428 7.77 -6.74 27.06
C PRO A 428 7.07 -8.05 26.65
N GLU A 429 6.13 -7.98 25.72
CA GLU A 429 5.41 -9.15 25.20
C GLU A 429 6.28 -9.97 24.24
N LEU A 430 7.07 -9.28 23.41
CA LEU A 430 7.99 -9.92 22.46
C LEU A 430 9.16 -10.65 23.18
N ILE A 431 9.70 -10.04 24.24
CA ILE A 431 10.75 -10.64 25.08
C ILE A 431 10.25 -11.90 25.81
N ARG A 432 8.95 -12.01 26.08
CA ARG A 432 8.35 -13.17 26.76
C ARG A 432 8.05 -14.34 25.81
N GLN A 433 8.30 -14.22 24.52
CA GLN A 433 8.11 -15.31 23.57
C GLN A 433 8.98 -16.54 23.95
N PRO A 434 8.49 -17.77 23.73
CA PRO A 434 9.22 -18.98 24.10
C PRO A 434 10.46 -19.22 23.23
N GLN A 435 10.46 -18.74 21.98
CA GLN A 435 11.57 -18.91 21.03
C GLN A 435 12.75 -17.99 21.39
N PRO A 436 13.98 -18.51 21.57
CA PRO A 436 15.15 -17.69 21.91
C PRO A 436 15.51 -16.68 20.79
N GLU A 437 15.27 -17.02 19.52
CA GLU A 437 15.54 -16.14 18.38
C GLU A 437 14.74 -14.83 18.51
N LYS A 438 13.47 -14.92 18.89
CA LYS A 438 12.59 -13.76 19.09
C LYS A 438 13.00 -12.94 20.31
N GLN A 439 13.51 -13.60 21.35
CA GLN A 439 14.00 -12.92 22.56
C GLN A 439 15.24 -12.09 22.24
N VAL A 440 16.21 -12.66 21.51
CA VAL A 440 17.42 -11.95 21.09
C VAL A 440 17.07 -10.79 20.17
N PHE A 441 16.22 -11.01 19.17
CA PHE A 441 15.72 -9.96 18.29
C PHE A 441 15.09 -8.80 19.10
N ALA A 442 14.25 -9.12 20.08
CA ALA A 442 13.61 -8.13 20.93
C ALA A 442 14.58 -7.35 21.81
N ILE A 443 15.61 -8.01 22.35
CA ILE A 443 16.68 -7.36 23.13
C ILE A 443 17.42 -6.37 22.23
N LEU A 444 17.86 -6.79 21.06
CA LEU A 444 18.61 -5.94 20.12
C LEU A 444 17.78 -4.76 19.63
N LEU A 445 16.52 -5.00 19.26
CA LEU A 445 15.59 -3.95 18.90
C LEU A 445 15.38 -2.94 20.03
N ALA A 446 15.18 -3.41 21.26
CA ALA A 446 14.99 -2.54 22.42
C ALA A 446 16.24 -1.68 22.69
N CYS A 447 17.43 -2.26 22.60
CA CYS A 447 18.69 -1.55 22.78
C CYS A 447 18.89 -0.43 21.74
N HIS A 448 18.63 -0.70 20.46
CA HIS A 448 18.71 0.32 19.41
C HIS A 448 17.62 1.40 19.55
N LEU A 449 16.41 1.03 19.96
CA LEU A 449 15.34 2.00 20.23
C LEU A 449 15.67 2.91 21.41
N CYS A 450 16.30 2.39 22.48
CA CYS A 450 16.76 3.19 23.60
C CYS A 450 17.83 4.21 23.18
N GLU A 451 18.78 3.83 22.33
CA GLU A 451 19.80 4.75 21.80
C GLU A 451 19.19 5.84 20.92
N LYS A 452 18.20 5.49 20.08
CA LYS A 452 17.53 6.45 19.20
C LYS A 452 16.57 7.37 19.97
N TYR A 453 15.86 6.84 20.96
CA TYR A 453 14.83 7.52 21.74
C TYR A 453 15.08 7.32 23.25
N PRO A 454 15.96 8.12 23.88
CA PRO A 454 16.30 7.98 25.28
C PRO A 454 15.17 8.53 26.18
N LEU A 455 14.13 7.71 26.40
CA LEU A 455 12.98 8.04 27.24
C LEU A 455 13.04 7.29 28.59
N GLU A 456 12.57 7.93 29.67
CA GLU A 456 12.54 7.31 31.00
C GLU A 456 11.67 6.04 31.03
N THR A 457 10.54 6.04 30.32
CA THR A 457 9.67 4.86 30.18
C THR A 457 10.41 3.69 29.53
N TYR A 458 11.36 3.98 28.63
CA TYR A 458 12.14 2.96 27.96
C TYR A 458 13.16 2.34 28.90
N LEU A 459 13.83 3.18 29.70
CA LEU A 459 14.73 2.73 30.76
C LEU A 459 14.02 1.79 31.74
N GLN A 460 12.84 2.17 32.26
CA GLN A 460 12.09 1.34 33.20
C GLN A 460 11.75 -0.06 32.66
N ILE A 461 11.43 -0.16 31.38
CA ILE A 461 11.18 -1.44 30.71
C ILE A 461 12.49 -2.20 30.46
N ALA A 462 13.56 -1.51 30.08
CA ALA A 462 14.87 -2.13 29.89
C ALA A 462 15.38 -2.77 31.19
N GLU A 463 15.24 -2.07 32.32
CA GLU A 463 15.55 -2.56 33.66
C GLU A 463 14.68 -3.76 34.06
N LYS A 464 13.36 -3.68 33.84
CA LYS A 464 12.43 -4.71 34.31
C LYS A 464 12.35 -5.95 33.41
N HIS A 465 12.67 -5.82 32.12
CA HIS A 465 12.41 -6.86 31.12
C HIS A 465 13.62 -7.20 30.23
N VAL A 466 14.39 -6.23 29.75
CA VAL A 466 15.48 -6.48 28.78
C VAL A 466 16.71 -7.09 29.47
N LEU A 467 17.28 -6.42 30.48
CA LEU A 467 18.46 -6.92 31.20
C LEU A 467 18.19 -8.25 31.94
N PRO A 468 17.06 -8.42 32.67
CA PRO A 468 16.75 -9.70 33.29
C PRO A 468 16.57 -10.84 32.28
N ARG A 469 16.16 -10.55 31.03
CA ARG A 469 16.06 -11.59 30.02
C ARG A 469 17.43 -12.03 29.50
N LEU A 470 18.39 -11.12 29.32
CA LEU A 470 19.77 -11.51 28.99
C LEU A 470 20.30 -12.52 30.02
N LEU A 471 20.13 -12.23 31.30
CA LEU A 471 20.55 -13.13 32.38
C LEU A 471 19.82 -14.48 32.33
N LYS A 472 18.52 -14.50 32.00
CA LYS A 472 17.77 -15.77 31.81
C LYS A 472 18.23 -16.57 30.59
N ILE A 473 18.73 -15.92 29.54
CA ILE A 473 19.31 -16.59 28.37
C ILE A 473 20.68 -17.18 28.75
N ALA A 474 21.49 -16.44 29.51
CA ALA A 474 22.77 -16.92 30.01
C ALA A 474 22.63 -18.05 31.05
N PHE A 475 21.64 -17.94 31.94
CA PHE A 475 21.38 -18.86 33.06
C PHE A 475 19.94 -19.39 33.00
N PRO A 476 19.64 -20.32 32.08
CA PRO A 476 18.31 -20.90 32.00
C PRO A 476 18.02 -21.73 33.26
N PRO A 477 16.89 -21.54 33.95
CA PRO A 477 16.55 -22.33 35.12
C PRO A 477 16.37 -23.81 34.73
N PRO A 478 16.90 -24.78 35.51
CA PRO A 478 17.50 -24.65 36.85
C PRO A 478 19.02 -24.49 36.89
N SER A 479 19.70 -24.27 35.75
CA SER A 479 21.16 -24.21 35.72
C SER A 479 21.71 -22.96 36.41
N THR A 480 22.74 -23.17 37.25
CA THR A 480 23.53 -22.11 37.91
C THR A 480 24.79 -21.76 37.13
N THR A 481 25.13 -22.56 36.11
CA THR A 481 26.26 -22.35 35.19
C THR A 481 25.80 -21.64 33.93
N CYS A 482 26.66 -20.81 33.34
CA CYS A 482 26.32 -20.16 32.08
C CYS A 482 26.26 -21.19 30.96
N VAL A 483 25.23 -21.12 30.10
CA VAL A 483 25.12 -21.94 28.90
C VAL A 483 25.57 -21.11 27.69
N PRO A 484 26.75 -21.38 27.12
CA PRO A 484 27.22 -20.67 25.93
C PRO A 484 26.28 -20.93 24.76
N SER A 485 25.81 -19.86 24.12
CA SER A 485 24.92 -19.94 22.95
C SER A 485 25.25 -18.82 21.96
N GLU A 486 25.02 -19.05 20.67
CA GLU A 486 25.14 -18.01 19.64
C GLU A 486 24.21 -16.82 19.92
N PHE A 487 23.05 -17.09 20.52
CA PHE A 487 22.10 -16.10 21.00
C PHE A 487 22.70 -15.11 22.00
N LEU A 488 23.55 -15.60 22.91
CA LEU A 488 24.20 -14.76 23.90
C LEU A 488 25.28 -13.88 23.24
N VAL A 489 26.07 -14.47 22.32
CA VAL A 489 27.07 -13.74 21.52
C VAL A 489 26.41 -12.62 20.71
N GLN A 490 25.21 -12.84 20.18
CA GLN A 490 24.47 -11.82 19.44
C GLN A 490 23.85 -10.75 20.35
N ALA A 491 23.31 -11.12 21.53
CA ALA A 491 22.60 -10.19 22.39
C ALA A 491 23.51 -9.23 23.17
N ILE A 492 24.71 -9.67 23.58
CA ILE A 492 25.63 -8.89 24.42
C ILE A 492 26.02 -7.54 23.81
N PRO A 493 26.42 -7.44 22.53
CA PRO A 493 26.77 -6.17 21.90
C PRO A 493 25.66 -5.12 21.96
N GLY A 494 24.39 -5.56 21.96
CA GLY A 494 23.22 -4.68 22.10
C GLY A 494 23.28 -3.79 23.34
N PHE A 495 23.81 -4.30 24.46
CA PHE A 495 23.87 -3.56 25.72
C PHE A 495 24.86 -2.39 25.70
N VAL A 496 25.79 -2.35 24.74
CA VAL A 496 26.63 -1.17 24.50
C VAL A 496 25.76 0.03 24.08
N HIS A 497 24.76 -0.19 23.22
CA HIS A 497 23.81 0.85 22.81
C HIS A 497 22.93 1.32 23.99
N LEU A 498 22.57 0.40 24.88
CA LEU A 498 21.81 0.75 26.08
C LEU A 498 22.64 1.58 27.08
N ALA A 499 23.93 1.26 27.25
CA ALA A 499 24.85 2.02 28.07
C ALA A 499 25.09 3.44 27.51
N LYS A 500 25.23 3.57 26.18
CA LYS A 500 25.29 4.87 25.49
C LYS A 500 24.05 5.71 25.72
N ALA A 501 22.86 5.09 25.66
CA ALA A 501 21.59 5.78 25.88
C ALA A 501 21.41 6.24 27.35
N PHE A 502 21.81 5.39 28.30
CA PHE A 502 21.61 5.61 29.74
C PHE A 502 22.89 5.30 30.53
N PRO A 503 23.82 6.26 30.65
CA PRO A 503 25.10 6.05 31.34
C PRO A 503 24.94 5.57 32.80
N HIS A 504 23.90 6.05 33.51
CA HIS A 504 23.58 5.65 34.88
C HIS A 504 23.23 4.16 35.04
N PHE A 505 22.78 3.49 33.98
CA PHE A 505 22.43 2.06 34.00
C PHE A 505 23.64 1.14 33.76
N SER A 506 24.75 1.70 33.30
CA SER A 506 25.97 0.95 32.96
C SER A 506 26.54 0.09 34.11
N PRO A 507 26.54 0.51 35.39
CA PRO A 507 26.99 -0.35 36.49
C PRO A 507 26.21 -1.67 36.60
N GLN A 508 24.90 -1.66 36.33
CA GLN A 508 24.07 -2.86 36.35
C GLN A 508 24.37 -3.77 35.15
N ILE A 509 24.66 -3.19 33.97
CA ILE A 509 25.11 -3.93 32.79
C ILE A 509 26.46 -4.61 33.06
N LEU A 510 27.43 -3.87 33.62
CA LEU A 510 28.75 -4.40 33.96
C LEU A 510 28.66 -5.55 34.97
N GLN A 511 27.80 -5.42 35.99
CA GLN A 511 27.55 -6.49 36.95
C GLN A 511 26.97 -7.74 36.27
N ALA A 512 26.04 -7.57 35.32
CA ALA A 512 25.51 -8.69 34.54
C ALA A 512 26.59 -9.36 33.68
N PHE A 513 27.46 -8.59 33.02
CA PHE A 513 28.58 -9.15 32.26
C PHE A 513 29.57 -9.92 33.13
N GLU A 514 29.85 -9.45 34.35
CA GLU A 514 30.69 -10.17 35.30
C GLU A 514 30.06 -11.48 35.77
N GLN A 515 28.75 -11.49 36.02
CA GLN A 515 28.03 -12.73 36.33
C GLN A 515 28.16 -13.74 35.21
N ILE A 516 27.93 -13.33 33.95
CA ILE A 516 28.08 -14.18 32.77
C ILE A 516 29.51 -14.71 32.66
N SER A 517 30.52 -13.84 32.79
CA SER A 517 31.94 -14.21 32.73
C SER A 517 32.31 -15.25 33.79
N ASN A 518 31.89 -15.04 35.04
CA ASN A 518 32.15 -15.98 36.15
C ASN A 518 31.43 -17.33 35.97
N GLY A 519 30.33 -17.35 35.22
CA GLY A 519 29.58 -18.56 34.91
C GLY A 519 30.16 -19.37 33.76
N LEU A 520 31.14 -18.85 33.02
CA LEU A 520 31.80 -19.51 31.90
C LEU A 520 33.07 -20.24 32.34
N PRO A 521 33.41 -21.38 31.71
CA PRO A 521 34.68 -22.06 31.97
C PRO A 521 35.86 -21.20 31.49
N ALA A 522 37.00 -21.32 32.16
CA ALA A 522 38.15 -20.45 31.95
C ALA A 522 38.79 -20.68 30.56
N PRO A 523 39.19 -19.63 29.83
CA PRO A 523 39.81 -19.78 28.49
C PRO A 523 41.07 -20.65 28.50
N ALA A 524 41.81 -20.65 29.61
CA ALA A 524 43.04 -21.42 29.81
C ALA A 524 42.83 -22.94 29.77
N GLU A 525 41.60 -23.43 29.99
CA GLU A 525 41.27 -24.86 30.01
C GLU A 525 41.12 -25.47 28.59
N PHE A 526 41.12 -24.63 27.55
CA PHE A 526 40.81 -25.06 26.17
C PHE A 526 41.93 -24.80 25.15
N VAL A 527 43.10 -24.34 25.61
CA VAL A 527 44.29 -24.09 24.76
C VAL A 527 44.74 -25.42 24.13
N GLY A 528 44.59 -25.56 22.81
CA GLY A 528 44.97 -26.76 22.05
C GLY A 528 43.82 -27.66 21.55
N GLN A 529 42.55 -27.29 21.76
CA GLN A 529 41.36 -28.04 21.29
C GLN A 529 40.43 -27.20 20.38
N GLU A 530 41.01 -26.35 19.54
CA GLU A 530 40.31 -25.35 18.72
C GLU A 530 39.44 -25.92 17.59
N GLU A 531 39.45 -27.23 17.35
CA GLU A 531 38.60 -27.88 16.32
C GLU A 531 37.14 -28.11 16.77
N ASN A 532 36.85 -27.96 18.07
CA ASN A 532 35.51 -28.20 18.61
C ASN A 532 34.64 -26.93 18.54
N SER A 533 33.53 -26.99 17.81
CA SER A 533 32.60 -25.86 17.64
C SER A 533 32.09 -25.24 18.95
N LYS A 534 31.98 -26.02 20.03
CA LYS A 534 31.61 -25.52 21.36
C LYS A 534 32.70 -24.66 22.01
N ILE A 535 33.96 -25.01 21.79
CA ILE A 535 35.12 -24.28 22.32
C ILE A 535 35.27 -22.96 21.57
N ILE A 536 35.12 -22.98 20.24
CA ILE A 536 35.10 -21.75 19.41
C ILE A 536 34.02 -20.78 19.90
N LEU A 537 32.82 -21.28 20.21
CA LEU A 537 31.73 -20.46 20.73
C LEU A 537 32.05 -19.83 22.09
N ILE A 538 32.67 -20.59 23.01
CA ILE A 538 33.10 -20.10 24.32
C ILE A 538 34.16 -19.01 24.17
N LEU A 539 35.16 -19.23 23.33
CA LEU A 539 36.22 -18.25 23.07
C LEU A 539 35.66 -16.96 22.45
N ARG A 540 34.75 -17.09 21.47
CA ARG A 540 34.06 -15.93 20.87
C ARG A 540 33.22 -15.17 21.89
N LEU A 541 32.56 -15.87 22.81
CA LEU A 541 31.76 -15.26 23.86
C LEU A 541 32.63 -14.48 24.85
N HIS A 542 33.78 -15.04 25.26
CA HIS A 542 34.76 -14.33 26.10
C HIS A 542 35.29 -13.08 25.40
N GLN A 543 35.60 -13.17 24.10
CA GLN A 543 36.03 -12.01 23.30
C GLN A 543 34.94 -10.93 23.26
N VAL A 544 33.72 -11.28 22.88
CA VAL A 544 32.60 -10.32 22.78
C VAL A 544 32.26 -9.68 24.13
N LEU A 545 32.36 -10.44 25.23
CA LEU A 545 32.19 -9.91 26.59
C LEU A 545 33.29 -8.91 26.94
N SER A 546 34.56 -9.20 26.61
CA SER A 546 35.67 -8.30 26.85
C SER A 546 35.50 -6.99 26.07
N ASP A 547 35.28 -7.09 24.76
CA ASP A 547 35.12 -5.94 23.87
C ASP A 547 33.92 -5.07 24.30
N SER A 548 32.79 -5.70 24.64
CA SER A 548 31.60 -4.98 25.10
C SER A 548 31.79 -4.35 26.48
N LYS A 549 32.54 -5.00 27.39
CA LYS A 549 32.85 -4.47 28.71
C LYS A 549 33.72 -3.22 28.61
N GLU A 550 34.74 -3.24 27.76
CA GLU A 550 35.61 -2.07 27.50
C GLU A 550 34.81 -0.90 26.95
N LEU A 551 33.93 -1.16 25.97
CA LEU A 551 33.08 -0.13 25.39
C LEU A 551 32.10 0.46 26.41
N VAL A 552 31.45 -0.36 27.24
CA VAL A 552 30.55 0.14 28.31
C VAL A 552 31.33 0.95 29.35
N GLN A 553 32.52 0.51 29.75
CA GLN A 553 33.37 1.25 30.70
C GLN A 553 33.84 2.60 30.16
N TYR A 554 34.08 2.70 28.85
CA TYR A 554 34.37 3.99 28.20
C TYR A 554 33.19 4.95 28.34
N GLN A 555 31.97 4.47 28.09
CA GLN A 555 30.73 5.27 28.20
C GLN A 555 30.37 5.67 29.64
N CYS A 556 30.96 5.03 30.67
CA CYS A 556 30.82 5.46 32.07
C CYS A 556 31.73 6.64 32.45
N LYS A 557 32.79 6.89 31.67
CA LYS A 557 33.84 7.88 32.00
C LYS A 557 33.62 9.23 31.30
N GLU A 558 32.92 9.22 30.17
CA GLU A 558 32.31 10.41 29.55
C GLU A 558 30.99 10.75 30.26
#